data_AF-F4PNZ4-F1
#
_entry.id   AF-F4PNZ4-F1
#
_cell.length_a   1.000
_cell.length_b   1.000
_cell.length_c   1.000
_cell.angle_alpha   90.00
_cell.angle_beta   90.00
_cell.angle_gamma   90.00
#
_symmetry.space_group_name_H-M   'P 1'
#
loop_
_entity.id
_entity.type
_entity.pdbx_description
1 polymer ?
#
loop_
_entity_poly.entity_id
_entity_poly.type
_entity_poly.pdbx_seq_one_letter_code
_entity_poly.pdbx_strand_id
1 'polypeptide(L)'
;MCCQSVIYVSNVYGHGYLISPIARQARCKNNPKNSIWWPTDGTGIQDLDCRAAFQYVKNRGSDPTYQFTQLNEFAVLIPQYQSGYSALTQAVPNNLCSAGASTPSAQFGDKSGMSIATKWTPTQYKIGSTSNTSMDITVTFCATATHNPSFWEFYITKQGVNTATKVLTWNDFEFFQSINNVAPTTGTWAGCTASKAYIMKIKVPVRLTAATLLARWQRIDSVGECFINCSDIQMIV
;
A
#
# COMPACT_ATOMS: atom_id res chain seq x y z
N MET A 1 -6.27 11.42 -50.02
CA MET A 1 -5.72 10.38 -49.12
C MET A 1 -5.38 11.05 -47.80
N CYS A 2 -6.26 10.94 -46.80
CA CYS A 2 -6.03 11.47 -45.45
C CYS A 2 -5.24 10.44 -44.66
N CYS A 3 -3.98 10.75 -44.33
CA CYS A 3 -3.18 9.94 -43.44
C CYS A 3 -3.66 10.18 -42.01
N GLN A 4 -4.47 9.27 -41.46
CA GLN A 4 -4.83 9.30 -40.04
C GLN A 4 -3.59 8.88 -39.24
N SER A 5 -2.95 9.83 -38.59
CA SER A 5 -1.93 9.56 -37.57
C SER A 5 -2.60 8.88 -36.38
N VAL A 6 -2.36 7.58 -36.22
CA VAL A 6 -2.72 6.83 -35.02
C VAL A 6 -1.80 7.29 -33.90
N ILE A 7 -2.32 8.08 -32.97
CA ILE A 7 -1.62 8.43 -31.73
C ILE A 7 -1.64 7.18 -30.85
N TYR A 8 -0.52 6.49 -30.77
CA TYR A 8 -0.30 5.45 -29.76
C TYR A 8 -0.13 6.14 -28.41
N VAL A 9 -1.20 6.16 -27.60
CA VAL A 9 -1.07 6.50 -26.18
C VAL A 9 -0.32 5.34 -25.52
N SER A 10 0.98 5.50 -25.31
CA SER A 10 1.73 4.56 -24.49
C SER A 10 1.15 4.63 -23.08
N ASN A 11 0.46 3.58 -22.64
CA ASN A 11 0.15 3.38 -21.24
C ASN A 11 1.48 3.25 -20.50
N VAL A 12 2.00 4.36 -20.00
CA VAL A 12 3.11 4.33 -19.05
C VAL A 12 2.48 3.88 -17.74
N TYR A 13 2.84 2.68 -17.31
CA TYR A 13 2.39 2.18 -16.03
C TYR A 13 3.18 2.88 -14.92
N GLY A 14 2.48 3.37 -13.88
CA GLY A 14 3.13 3.62 -12.61
C GLY A 14 3.19 2.31 -11.85
N HIS A 15 4.21 2.03 -11.06
CA HIS A 15 4.21 0.86 -10.17
C HIS A 15 5.19 1.08 -9.04
N GLY A 16 4.87 0.54 -7.86
CA GLY A 16 5.79 0.59 -6.73
C GLY A 16 5.17 0.24 -5.40
N TYR A 17 5.96 0.43 -4.35
CA TYR A 17 5.56 0.12 -2.98
C TYR A 17 6.35 0.92 -1.94
N LEU A 18 5.78 1.12 -0.76
CA LEU A 18 6.49 1.72 0.36
C LEU A 18 7.59 0.80 0.90
N ILE A 19 8.79 1.35 1.01
CA ILE A 19 9.91 0.73 1.74
C ILE A 19 10.11 1.40 3.11
N SER A 20 9.65 2.64 3.29
CA SER A 20 9.66 3.35 4.58
C SER A 20 8.40 4.23 4.72
N PRO A 21 7.60 4.08 5.79
CA PRO A 21 7.50 2.87 6.59
C PRO A 21 7.14 1.68 5.67
N ILE A 22 7.77 0.51 5.87
CA ILE A 22 7.61 -0.63 4.96
C ILE A 22 6.13 -1.04 4.80
N ALA A 23 5.69 -1.21 3.55
CA ALA A 23 4.33 -1.69 3.26
C ALA A 23 4.14 -3.13 3.77
N ARG A 24 2.93 -3.48 4.17
CA ARG A 24 2.55 -4.80 4.67
C ARG A 24 2.91 -5.92 3.70
N GLN A 25 2.53 -5.77 2.43
CA GLN A 25 2.85 -6.73 1.39
C GLN A 25 4.36 -6.80 1.13
N ALA A 26 5.08 -5.68 1.23
CA ALA A 26 6.52 -5.62 1.07
C ALA A 26 7.25 -6.32 2.21
N ARG A 27 6.81 -6.11 3.46
CA ARG A 27 7.29 -6.84 4.64
C ARG A 27 7.14 -8.34 4.43
N CYS A 28 5.98 -8.79 3.97
CA CYS A 28 5.75 -10.21 3.77
C CYS A 28 6.58 -10.82 2.66
N LYS A 29 6.66 -10.16 1.49
CA LYS A 29 7.40 -10.64 0.33
C LYS A 29 8.91 -10.61 0.57
N ASN A 30 9.42 -9.59 1.24
CA ASN A 30 10.85 -9.37 1.42
C ASN A 30 11.42 -10.01 2.69
N ASN A 31 10.59 -10.62 3.54
CA ASN A 31 11.08 -11.37 4.70
C ASN A 31 11.75 -12.67 4.22
N PRO A 32 13.08 -12.83 4.38
CA PRO A 32 13.81 -14.00 3.87
C PRO A 32 13.47 -15.30 4.60
N LYS A 33 12.80 -15.22 5.76
CA LYS A 33 12.30 -16.39 6.47
C LYS A 33 11.00 -16.92 5.86
N ASN A 34 10.35 -16.19 4.97
CA ASN A 34 9.10 -16.61 4.35
C ASN A 34 9.35 -17.38 3.05
N SER A 35 8.80 -18.58 2.96
CA SER A 35 8.69 -19.32 1.70
C SER A 35 7.24 -19.33 1.23
N ILE A 36 6.93 -18.49 0.24
CA ILE A 36 5.59 -18.41 -0.37
C ILE A 36 5.31 -19.52 -1.39
N TRP A 37 6.36 -20.21 -1.85
CA TRP A 37 6.26 -21.22 -2.92
C TRP A 37 6.07 -22.63 -2.38
N TRP A 38 6.66 -22.92 -1.21
CA TRP A 38 6.61 -24.25 -0.61
C TRP A 38 6.74 -24.21 0.92
N PRO A 39 5.99 -25.04 1.66
CA PRO A 39 4.90 -25.90 1.21
C PRO A 39 3.68 -25.11 0.70
N THR A 40 2.88 -25.73 -0.17
CA THR A 40 1.77 -25.06 -0.87
C THR A 40 0.62 -24.64 0.05
N ASP A 41 0.61 -25.08 1.31
CA ASP A 41 -0.33 -24.66 2.35
C ASP A 41 0.09 -23.37 3.08
N GLY A 42 1.25 -22.80 2.74
CA GLY A 42 1.78 -21.58 3.33
C GLY A 42 2.49 -21.77 4.66
N THR A 43 2.65 -22.99 5.16
CA THR A 43 3.38 -23.25 6.42
C THR A 43 4.86 -22.89 6.36
N GLY A 44 5.42 -22.73 5.16
CA GLY A 44 6.77 -22.21 4.92
C GLY A 44 6.92 -20.71 5.20
N ILE A 45 5.81 -19.99 5.42
CA ILE A 45 5.81 -18.58 5.80
C ILE A 45 5.93 -18.50 7.33
N GLN A 46 7.09 -18.05 7.80
CA GLN A 46 7.43 -18.02 9.22
C GLN A 46 6.79 -16.83 9.96
N ASP A 47 6.60 -15.71 9.26
CA ASP A 47 5.82 -14.59 9.79
C ASP A 47 4.34 -14.98 9.89
N LEU A 48 3.80 -14.94 11.12
CA LEU A 48 2.48 -15.46 11.42
C LEU A 48 1.37 -14.68 10.71
N ASP A 49 1.51 -13.35 10.59
CA ASP A 49 0.51 -12.50 9.96
C ASP A 49 0.52 -12.66 8.45
N CYS A 50 1.72 -12.72 7.85
CA CYS A 50 1.89 -13.01 6.43
C CYS A 50 1.37 -14.42 6.08
N ARG A 51 1.56 -15.41 6.97
CA ARG A 51 1.01 -16.75 6.79
C ARG A 51 -0.51 -16.74 6.84
N ALA A 52 -1.09 -16.02 7.80
CA ALA A 52 -2.54 -15.87 7.90
C ALA A 52 -3.12 -15.24 6.61
N ALA A 53 -2.47 -14.22 6.06
CA ALA A 53 -2.85 -13.60 4.78
C ALA A 53 -2.77 -14.56 3.60
N PHE A 54 -1.70 -15.37 3.53
CA PHE A 54 -1.56 -16.42 2.51
C PHE A 54 -2.69 -17.44 2.62
N GLN A 55 -2.90 -17.99 3.82
CA GLN A 55 -3.90 -19.03 4.05
C GLN A 55 -5.32 -18.52 3.85
N TYR A 56 -5.60 -17.26 4.16
CA TYR A 56 -6.88 -16.63 3.87
C TYR A 56 -7.23 -16.66 2.38
N VAL A 57 -6.31 -16.22 1.52
CA VAL A 57 -6.51 -16.22 0.05
C VAL A 57 -6.59 -17.66 -0.48
N LYS A 58 -5.74 -18.56 0.03
CA LYS A 58 -5.78 -19.98 -0.33
C LYS A 58 -7.14 -20.61 -0.02
N ASN A 59 -7.67 -20.37 1.18
CA ASN A 59 -8.94 -20.95 1.63
C ASN A 59 -10.14 -20.41 0.85
N ARG A 60 -10.00 -19.27 0.18
CA ARG A 60 -10.99 -18.73 -0.78
C ARG A 60 -10.94 -19.41 -2.15
N GLY A 61 -9.99 -20.31 -2.39
CA GLY A 61 -9.79 -20.98 -3.67
C GLY A 61 -8.97 -20.18 -4.69
N SER A 62 -8.37 -19.06 -4.26
CA SER A 62 -7.54 -18.18 -5.08
C SER A 62 -6.06 -18.61 -5.03
N ASP A 63 -5.24 -18.22 -6.02
CA ASP A 63 -3.78 -18.36 -5.92
C ASP A 63 -3.24 -17.40 -4.84
N PRO A 64 -2.77 -17.90 -3.68
CA PRO A 64 -2.30 -17.05 -2.60
C PRO A 64 -0.95 -16.39 -2.89
N THR A 65 -0.16 -16.90 -3.86
CA THR A 65 1.17 -16.37 -4.17
C THR A 65 1.10 -15.03 -4.89
N TYR A 66 0.01 -14.81 -5.65
CA TYR A 66 -0.22 -13.61 -6.45
C TYR A 66 -0.17 -12.31 -5.64
N GLN A 67 -0.70 -12.31 -4.41
CA GLN A 67 -0.67 -11.14 -3.52
C GLN A 67 0.74 -10.75 -3.05
N PHE A 68 1.71 -11.67 -3.14
CA PHE A 68 3.11 -11.42 -2.77
C PHE A 68 3.98 -11.15 -4.00
N THR A 69 3.68 -11.77 -5.15
CA THR A 69 4.43 -11.54 -6.39
C THR A 69 4.08 -10.22 -7.04
N GLN A 70 2.82 -9.78 -6.97
CA GLN A 70 2.36 -8.45 -7.41
C GLN A 70 2.66 -7.35 -6.38
N LEU A 71 3.87 -7.39 -5.83
CA LEU A 71 4.36 -6.51 -4.76
C LEU A 71 4.15 -5.01 -5.08
N ASN A 72 4.35 -4.63 -6.35
CA ASN A 72 4.33 -3.27 -6.85
C ASN A 72 3.00 -2.84 -7.49
N GLU A 73 1.99 -3.71 -7.51
CA GLU A 73 0.69 -3.48 -8.18
C GLU A 73 -0.49 -3.67 -7.21
N PHE A 74 -0.39 -3.07 -6.02
CA PHE A 74 -1.54 -2.89 -5.15
C PHE A 74 -2.32 -1.67 -5.63
N ALA A 75 -3.05 -1.86 -6.73
CA ALA A 75 -3.61 -0.79 -7.54
C ALA A 75 -5.12 -0.95 -7.80
N VAL A 76 -5.73 0.16 -8.21
CA VAL A 76 -7.12 0.28 -8.64
C VAL A 76 -7.21 1.37 -9.71
N LEU A 77 -8.15 1.27 -10.63
CA LEU A 77 -8.42 2.33 -11.62
C LEU A 77 -9.48 3.29 -11.09
N ILE A 78 -9.18 4.58 -11.08
CA ILE A 78 -10.09 5.64 -10.66
C ILE A 78 -10.09 6.76 -11.72
N PRO A 79 -10.69 6.57 -12.90
CA PRO A 79 -10.70 7.60 -13.96
C PRO A 79 -11.21 8.97 -13.51
N GLN A 80 -12.18 8.97 -12.59
CA GLN A 80 -12.82 10.13 -11.97
C GLN A 80 -12.14 10.60 -10.68
N TYR A 81 -10.84 10.38 -10.54
CA TYR A 81 -10.05 10.70 -9.34
C TYR A 81 -10.17 12.17 -8.89
N GLN A 82 -10.54 13.09 -9.78
CA GLN A 82 -10.76 14.50 -9.46
C GLN A 82 -11.94 14.70 -8.50
N SER A 83 -12.84 13.73 -8.35
CA SER A 83 -13.92 13.76 -7.35
C SER A 83 -13.41 13.51 -5.92
N GLY A 84 -12.11 13.27 -5.74
CA GLY A 84 -11.46 13.17 -4.44
C GLY A 84 -11.88 11.93 -3.66
N TYR A 85 -12.18 12.12 -2.37
CA TYR A 85 -12.46 11.04 -1.42
C TYR A 85 -13.68 10.19 -1.80
N SER A 86 -14.71 10.77 -2.44
CA SER A 86 -15.88 10.01 -2.89
C SER A 86 -15.53 9.00 -3.98
N ALA A 87 -14.72 9.38 -4.97
CA ALA A 87 -14.24 8.47 -6.01
C ALA A 87 -13.32 7.38 -5.44
N LEU A 88 -12.45 7.73 -4.49
CA LEU A 88 -11.57 6.77 -3.81
C LEU A 88 -12.38 5.70 -3.05
N THR A 89 -13.31 6.14 -2.21
CA THR A 89 -14.12 5.22 -1.39
C THR A 89 -15.09 4.39 -2.21
N GLN A 90 -15.58 4.92 -3.34
CA GLN A 90 -16.38 4.16 -4.30
C GLN A 90 -15.56 3.09 -5.03
N ALA A 91 -14.33 3.42 -5.45
CA ALA A 91 -13.46 2.48 -6.16
C ALA A 91 -12.91 1.38 -5.24
N VAL A 92 -12.69 1.70 -3.95
CA VAL A 92 -12.13 0.78 -2.96
C VAL A 92 -13.05 0.72 -1.74
N PRO A 93 -14.26 0.14 -1.83
CA PRO A 93 -15.22 0.16 -0.73
C PRO A 93 -14.80 -0.73 0.45
N ASN A 94 -13.96 -1.73 0.20
CA ASN A 94 -13.47 -2.71 1.16
C ASN A 94 -12.07 -3.21 0.76
N ASN A 95 -11.46 -4.07 1.59
CA ASN A 95 -10.12 -4.62 1.36
C ASN A 95 -9.07 -3.52 1.09
N LEU A 96 -9.04 -2.50 1.95
CA LEU A 96 -8.29 -1.27 1.70
C LEU A 96 -6.78 -1.51 1.53
N CYS A 97 -6.21 -2.40 2.35
CA CYS A 97 -4.79 -2.76 2.29
C CYS A 97 -4.44 -3.70 1.12
N SER A 98 -5.45 -4.07 0.33
CA SER A 98 -5.34 -4.83 -0.91
C SER A 98 -5.72 -3.98 -2.13
N ALA A 99 -5.91 -2.66 -1.95
CA ALA A 99 -6.45 -1.76 -2.97
C ALA A 99 -7.80 -2.22 -3.56
N GLY A 100 -8.61 -2.96 -2.78
CA GLY A 100 -9.90 -3.52 -3.24
C GLY A 100 -9.79 -4.84 -4.00
N ALA A 101 -8.58 -5.29 -4.36
CA ALA A 101 -8.35 -6.52 -5.10
C ALA A 101 -8.70 -7.76 -4.25
N SER A 102 -9.83 -8.38 -4.55
CA SER A 102 -10.42 -9.49 -3.79
C SER A 102 -11.08 -10.58 -4.67
N THR A 103 -10.93 -10.46 -5.99
CA THR A 103 -11.59 -11.31 -6.98
C THR A 103 -10.54 -11.87 -7.95
N PRO A 104 -10.28 -13.20 -7.96
CA PRO A 104 -9.20 -13.81 -8.74
C PRO A 104 -9.24 -13.52 -10.24
N SER A 105 -10.43 -13.47 -10.82
CA SER A 105 -10.64 -13.23 -12.26
C SER A 105 -10.67 -11.75 -12.64
N ALA A 106 -10.63 -10.82 -11.66
CA ALA A 106 -10.62 -9.40 -11.93
C ALA A 106 -9.20 -8.91 -12.27
N GLN A 107 -9.11 -7.71 -12.86
CA GLN A 107 -7.86 -7.13 -13.36
C GLN A 107 -6.69 -7.19 -12.36
N PHE A 108 -6.94 -6.90 -11.08
CA PHE A 108 -5.91 -6.85 -10.04
C PHE A 108 -5.86 -8.10 -9.15
N GLY A 109 -6.58 -9.16 -9.53
CA GLY A 109 -6.63 -10.46 -8.85
C GLY A 109 -7.19 -10.43 -7.43
N ASP A 110 -6.81 -11.44 -6.64
CA ASP A 110 -7.14 -11.54 -5.23
C ASP A 110 -5.90 -11.28 -4.36
N LYS A 111 -5.91 -10.13 -3.69
CA LYS A 111 -4.88 -9.70 -2.73
C LYS A 111 -5.47 -9.55 -1.33
N SER A 112 -6.69 -10.04 -1.10
CA SER A 112 -7.53 -9.74 0.08
C SER A 112 -6.93 -10.21 1.41
N GLY A 113 -5.98 -11.16 1.38
CA GLY A 113 -5.21 -11.58 2.55
C GLY A 113 -4.49 -10.42 3.23
N MET A 114 -4.01 -9.43 2.48
CA MET A 114 -3.37 -8.24 3.05
C MET A 114 -4.33 -7.32 3.79
N SER A 115 -5.64 -7.54 3.70
CA SER A 115 -6.68 -6.74 4.38
C SER A 115 -7.34 -7.43 5.56
N ILE A 116 -6.90 -8.64 5.95
CA ILE A 116 -7.45 -9.33 7.11
C ILE A 116 -7.08 -8.64 8.42
N ALA A 117 -7.92 -8.86 9.43
CA ALA A 117 -7.60 -8.53 10.82
C ALA A 117 -6.63 -9.58 11.39
N THR A 118 -5.40 -9.16 11.69
CA THR A 118 -4.40 -9.93 12.44
C THR A 118 -3.41 -8.96 13.09
N LYS A 119 -2.53 -9.48 13.95
CA LYS A 119 -1.54 -8.71 14.73
C LYS A 119 -0.34 -8.25 13.90
N TRP A 120 -0.60 -7.63 12.75
CA TRP A 120 0.41 -7.13 11.82
C TRP A 120 1.55 -6.40 12.55
N THR A 121 2.78 -6.90 12.36
CA THR A 121 3.96 -6.37 13.04
C THR A 121 4.27 -4.92 12.63
N PRO A 122 4.18 -3.94 13.54
CA PRO A 122 4.40 -2.53 13.20
C PRO A 122 5.88 -2.18 13.08
N THR A 123 6.18 -1.16 12.28
CA THR A 123 7.44 -0.41 12.37
C THR A 123 7.39 0.51 13.58
N GLN A 124 8.33 0.34 14.51
CA GLN A 124 8.37 1.15 15.73
C GLN A 124 9.14 2.45 15.52
N TYR A 125 8.59 3.56 15.98
CA TYR A 125 9.21 4.88 15.99
C TYR A 125 9.33 5.40 17.40
N LYS A 126 10.53 5.81 17.81
CA LYS A 126 10.75 6.42 19.14
C LYS A 126 10.31 7.88 19.14
N ILE A 127 9.56 8.29 20.16
CA ILE A 127 9.17 9.67 20.43
C ILE A 127 9.65 10.07 21.83
N GLY A 128 9.97 11.34 22.05
CA GLY A 128 10.56 11.80 23.32
C GLY A 128 9.58 11.83 24.50
N SER A 129 8.27 11.82 24.26
CA SER A 129 7.25 11.90 25.31
C SER A 129 5.89 11.41 24.79
N THR A 130 5.06 10.86 25.68
CA THR A 130 3.64 10.56 25.39
C THR A 130 2.80 11.81 25.12
N SER A 131 3.30 13.01 25.44
CA SER A 131 2.64 14.29 25.14
C SER A 131 2.82 14.74 23.69
N ASN A 132 3.68 14.09 22.90
CA ASN A 132 3.85 14.43 21.49
C ASN A 132 2.57 14.12 20.71
N THR A 133 2.08 15.08 19.94
CA THR A 133 0.86 14.93 19.13
C THR A 133 1.15 14.51 17.69
N SER A 134 2.36 14.77 17.20
CA SER A 134 2.81 14.38 15.86
C SER A 134 4.31 14.08 15.81
N MET A 135 4.76 13.37 14.80
CA MET A 135 6.18 13.19 14.49
C MET A 135 6.44 13.29 12.98
N ASP A 136 7.60 13.82 12.60
CA ASP A 136 8.02 13.81 11.21
C ASP A 136 8.60 12.43 10.83
N ILE A 137 8.11 11.87 9.72
CA ILE A 137 8.58 10.61 9.14
C ILE A 137 8.98 10.87 7.69
N THR A 138 10.15 10.35 7.30
CA THR A 138 10.52 10.26 5.88
C THR A 138 9.86 9.03 5.28
N VAL A 139 8.93 9.28 4.36
CA VAL A 139 8.35 8.27 3.49
C VAL A 139 9.28 8.07 2.30
N THR A 140 9.60 6.80 2.03
CA THR A 140 10.30 6.39 0.82
C THR A 140 9.45 5.36 0.08
N PHE A 141 9.05 5.69 -1.13
CA PHE A 141 8.31 4.82 -2.02
C PHE A 141 9.23 4.36 -3.16
N CYS A 142 9.45 3.05 -3.27
CA CYS A 142 10.21 2.46 -4.36
C CYS A 142 9.39 2.54 -5.65
N ALA A 143 9.87 3.29 -6.64
CA ALA A 143 9.18 3.47 -7.91
C ALA A 143 9.75 2.50 -8.95
N THR A 144 9.13 1.32 -9.08
CA THR A 144 9.50 0.35 -10.13
C THR A 144 9.17 0.85 -11.53
N ALA A 145 8.15 1.70 -11.64
CA ALA A 145 7.90 2.53 -12.81
C ALA A 145 7.45 3.92 -12.32
N THR A 146 8.16 4.96 -12.72
CA THR A 146 7.85 6.35 -12.32
C THR A 146 6.68 6.89 -13.11
N HIS A 147 5.79 7.66 -12.48
CA HIS A 147 4.68 8.31 -13.16
C HIS A 147 4.40 9.71 -12.60
N ASN A 148 4.57 10.72 -13.46
CA ASN A 148 4.24 12.10 -13.20
C ASN A 148 3.46 12.67 -14.41
N PRO A 149 2.45 13.53 -14.22
CA PRO A 149 2.01 14.08 -12.96
C PRO A 149 1.26 13.06 -12.07
N SER A 150 1.41 13.19 -10.76
CA SER A 150 0.72 12.39 -9.74
C SER A 150 0.58 13.19 -8.44
N PHE A 151 -0.16 12.65 -7.47
CA PHE A 151 -0.24 13.19 -6.12
C PHE A 151 -0.32 12.07 -5.07
N TRP A 152 -0.11 12.46 -3.82
CA TRP A 152 -0.10 11.57 -2.66
C TRP A 152 -1.10 12.04 -1.62
N GLU A 153 -1.79 11.08 -1.01
CA GLU A 153 -2.60 11.30 0.19
C GLU A 153 -2.22 10.27 1.24
N PHE A 154 -2.22 10.71 2.49
CA PHE A 154 -1.89 9.89 3.63
C PHE A 154 -3.02 9.91 4.64
N TYR A 155 -3.37 8.71 5.08
CA TYR A 155 -4.40 8.44 6.04
C TYR A 155 -3.82 7.58 7.16
N ILE A 156 -4.33 7.72 8.37
CA ILE A 156 -3.93 6.86 9.49
C ILE A 156 -5.17 6.38 10.23
N THR A 157 -5.13 5.18 10.78
CA THR A 157 -6.24 4.71 11.62
C THR A 157 -6.45 5.68 12.80
N LYS A 158 -7.71 5.99 13.09
CA LYS A 158 -8.13 6.83 14.23
C LYS A 158 -7.64 6.22 15.54
N GLN A 159 -7.43 7.06 16.54
CA GLN A 159 -7.07 6.60 17.87
C GLN A 159 -8.13 5.65 18.43
N GLY A 160 -7.70 4.56 19.09
CA GLY A 160 -8.61 3.56 19.67
C GLY A 160 -9.06 2.45 18.70
N VAL A 161 -8.78 2.57 17.39
CA VAL A 161 -9.02 1.47 16.45
C VAL A 161 -8.07 0.31 16.76
N ASN A 162 -8.62 -0.86 17.07
CA ASN A 162 -7.85 -2.08 17.29
C ASN A 162 -7.61 -2.82 15.96
N THR A 163 -6.48 -2.52 15.32
CA THR A 163 -6.09 -3.09 14.02
C THR A 163 -5.88 -4.61 14.05
N ALA A 164 -5.63 -5.20 15.22
CA ALA A 164 -5.39 -6.63 15.37
C ALA A 164 -6.65 -7.50 15.24
N THR A 165 -7.82 -6.92 15.45
CA THR A 165 -9.09 -7.65 15.56
C THR A 165 -10.18 -7.11 14.64
N LYS A 166 -9.96 -5.94 14.02
CA LYS A 166 -10.92 -5.29 13.15
C LYS A 166 -10.43 -5.26 11.70
N VAL A 167 -11.28 -5.68 10.78
CA VAL A 167 -11.09 -5.44 9.35
C VAL A 167 -11.31 -3.94 9.10
N LEU A 168 -10.29 -3.26 8.60
CA LEU A 168 -10.30 -1.81 8.49
C LEU A 168 -11.19 -1.32 7.35
N THR A 169 -11.96 -0.27 7.64
CA THR A 169 -12.84 0.43 6.70
C THR A 169 -12.45 1.91 6.64
N TRP A 170 -12.96 2.65 5.65
CA TRP A 170 -12.68 4.09 5.52
C TRP A 170 -13.11 4.90 6.76
N ASN A 171 -14.12 4.44 7.50
CA ASN A 171 -14.56 5.07 8.75
C ASN A 171 -13.53 4.96 9.88
N ASP A 172 -12.61 4.00 9.78
CA ASP A 172 -11.54 3.78 10.74
C ASP A 172 -10.32 4.67 10.49
N PHE A 173 -10.25 5.33 9.33
CA PHE A 173 -9.15 6.20 8.95
C PHE A 173 -9.50 7.68 9.09
N GLU A 174 -8.48 8.50 9.30
CA GLU A 174 -8.53 9.95 9.13
C GLU A 174 -7.45 10.39 8.15
N PHE A 175 -7.81 11.33 7.27
CA PHE A 175 -6.84 12.03 6.42
C PHE A 175 -6.01 12.99 7.28
N PHE A 176 -4.71 13.07 7.03
CA PHE A 176 -3.87 14.04 7.74
C PHE A 176 -2.92 14.84 6.85
N GLN A 177 -2.60 14.35 5.64
CA GLN A 177 -1.69 15.08 4.75
C GLN A 177 -1.88 14.68 3.29
N SER A 178 -1.76 15.66 2.39
CA SER A 178 -1.58 15.45 0.95
C SER A 178 -0.28 16.10 0.49
N ILE A 179 0.35 15.51 -0.53
CA ILE A 179 1.53 16.07 -1.19
C ILE A 179 1.27 16.03 -2.69
N ASN A 180 1.41 17.18 -3.36
CA ASN A 180 1.27 17.27 -4.81
C ASN A 180 2.43 16.57 -5.53
N ASN A 181 2.53 16.76 -6.84
CA ASN A 181 3.54 16.13 -7.69
C ASN A 181 4.97 16.19 -7.10
N VAL A 182 5.52 15.01 -6.79
CA VAL A 182 6.89 14.83 -6.28
C VAL A 182 7.75 14.31 -7.42
N ALA A 183 8.95 14.88 -7.61
CA ALA A 183 9.90 14.35 -8.58
C ALA A 183 10.58 13.07 -8.05
N PRO A 184 10.71 12.00 -8.85
CA PRO A 184 11.43 10.81 -8.42
C PRO A 184 12.94 11.09 -8.36
N THR A 185 13.59 10.61 -7.30
CA THR A 185 15.04 10.69 -7.11
C THR A 185 15.72 9.45 -7.68
N THR A 186 16.90 9.59 -8.29
CA THR A 186 17.75 8.44 -8.68
C THR A 186 18.64 8.04 -7.50
N GLY A 187 18.74 6.75 -7.20
CA GLY A 187 19.59 6.25 -6.13
C GLY A 187 19.39 4.76 -5.88
N THR A 188 19.91 4.29 -4.75
CA THR A 188 19.71 2.92 -4.26
C THR A 188 19.17 2.97 -2.84
N TRP A 189 18.17 2.14 -2.57
CA TRP A 189 17.56 2.02 -1.25
C TRP A 189 17.39 0.55 -0.89
N ALA A 190 17.74 0.18 0.33
CA ALA A 190 17.53 -1.17 0.83
C ALA A 190 16.05 -1.55 0.72
N GLY A 191 15.76 -2.72 0.14
CA GLY A 191 14.40 -3.19 -0.09
C GLY A 191 13.69 -2.58 -1.30
N CYS A 192 14.35 -1.72 -2.09
CA CYS A 192 13.84 -1.26 -3.38
C CYS A 192 14.52 -2.00 -4.54
N THR A 193 13.72 -2.56 -5.44
CA THR A 193 14.19 -3.26 -6.64
C THR A 193 14.50 -2.33 -7.81
N ALA A 194 14.28 -1.03 -7.66
CA ALA A 194 14.45 -0.03 -8.70
C ALA A 194 15.48 1.04 -8.33
N SER A 195 15.98 1.77 -9.33
CA SER A 195 16.90 2.89 -9.14
C SER A 195 16.20 4.23 -8.90
N LYS A 196 14.87 4.21 -8.77
CA LYS A 196 14.03 5.41 -8.59
C LYS A 196 13.18 5.28 -7.32
N ALA A 197 13.07 6.37 -6.58
CA ALA A 197 12.16 6.46 -5.43
C ALA A 197 11.55 7.85 -5.30
N TYR A 198 10.35 7.92 -4.75
CA TYR A 198 9.77 9.16 -4.25
C TYR A 198 10.08 9.30 -2.77
N ILE A 199 10.66 10.43 -2.38
CA ILE A 199 11.04 10.74 -1.00
C ILE A 199 10.20 11.92 -0.52
N MET A 200 9.50 11.73 0.59
CA MET A 200 8.56 12.71 1.12
C MET A 200 8.73 12.83 2.64
N LYS A 201 8.53 14.02 3.18
CA LYS A 201 8.40 14.23 4.62
C LYS A 201 6.92 14.39 4.98
N ILE A 202 6.45 13.56 5.89
CA ILE A 202 5.07 13.63 6.41
C ILE A 202 5.08 13.88 7.91
N LYS A 203 4.09 14.62 8.41
CA LYS A 203 3.87 14.86 9.84
C LYS A 203 2.75 13.95 10.32
N VAL A 204 3.13 12.81 10.89
CA VAL A 204 2.20 11.74 11.27
C VAL A 204 1.63 11.99 12.66
N PRO A 205 0.31 11.96 12.85
CA PRO A 205 -0.31 11.95 14.17
C PRO A 205 0.22 10.79 15.02
N VAL A 206 0.58 11.05 16.27
CA VAL A 206 1.13 10.02 17.17
C VAL A 206 0.09 8.94 17.46
N ARG A 207 0.55 7.69 17.49
CA ARG A 207 -0.22 6.49 17.86
C ARG A 207 0.61 5.60 18.77
N LEU A 208 0.29 5.57 20.06
CA LEU A 208 0.98 4.75 21.06
C LEU A 208 0.62 3.25 20.96
N THR A 209 -0.52 2.95 20.34
CA THR A 209 -0.95 1.61 19.96
C THR A 209 -0.68 1.37 18.48
N ALA A 210 -0.61 0.10 18.07
CA ALA A 210 -0.40 -0.26 16.66
C ALA A 210 -1.48 0.39 15.78
N ALA A 211 -1.03 1.08 14.74
CA ALA A 211 -1.87 1.80 13.79
C ALA A 211 -1.46 1.43 12.37
N THR A 212 -2.39 1.61 11.43
CA THR A 212 -2.10 1.42 10.00
C THR A 212 -2.05 2.79 9.33
N LEU A 213 -0.92 3.11 8.70
CA LEU A 213 -0.76 4.21 7.76
C LEU A 213 -1.17 3.72 6.38
N LEU A 214 -2.11 4.39 5.73
CA LEU A 214 -2.49 4.13 4.35
C LEU A 214 -1.94 5.26 3.47
N ALA A 215 -1.10 4.91 2.52
CA ALA A 215 -0.62 5.83 1.50
C ALA A 215 -1.34 5.55 0.18
N ARG A 216 -1.86 6.61 -0.44
CA ARG A 216 -2.47 6.63 -1.76
C ARG A 216 -1.54 7.38 -2.70
N TRP A 217 -1.12 6.75 -3.80
CA TRP A 217 -0.42 7.39 -4.91
C TRP A 217 -1.34 7.40 -6.14
N GLN A 218 -1.84 8.56 -6.52
CA GLN A 218 -2.80 8.72 -7.61
C GLN A 218 -2.10 9.34 -8.82
N ARG A 219 -2.18 8.66 -9.97
CA ARG A 219 -1.76 9.22 -11.25
C ARG A 219 -2.77 10.27 -11.73
N ILE A 220 -2.27 11.32 -12.38
CA ILE A 220 -3.09 12.36 -13.02
C ILE A 220 -3.04 12.14 -14.54
N ASP A 221 -3.90 11.24 -15.02
CA ASP A 221 -4.09 10.91 -16.43
C ASP A 221 -5.51 10.37 -16.64
N SER A 222 -5.90 10.02 -17.87
CA SER A 222 -7.26 9.55 -18.16
C SER A 222 -7.58 8.15 -17.61
N VAL A 223 -6.57 7.33 -17.31
CA VAL A 223 -6.74 5.99 -16.74
C VAL A 223 -7.01 6.11 -15.24
N GLY A 224 -6.35 7.07 -14.57
CA GLY A 224 -6.52 7.34 -13.16
C GLY A 224 -6.07 6.16 -12.28
N GLU A 225 -5.04 5.42 -12.70
CA GLU A 225 -4.52 4.32 -11.90
C GLU A 225 -3.92 4.84 -10.58
N CYS A 226 -4.28 4.16 -9.50
CA CYS A 226 -4.02 4.55 -8.12
C CYS A 226 -3.44 3.39 -7.34
N PHE A 227 -2.35 3.62 -6.61
CA PHE A 227 -1.69 2.62 -5.77
C PHE A 227 -2.01 2.89 -4.31
N ILE A 228 -2.39 1.84 -3.58
CA ILE A 228 -2.72 1.91 -2.15
C ILE A 228 -1.83 0.95 -1.39
N ASN A 229 -1.12 1.46 -0.39
CA ASN A 229 -0.27 0.65 0.49
C ASN A 229 -0.65 0.91 1.94
N CYS A 230 -0.78 -0.15 2.72
CA CYS A 230 -0.84 -0.07 4.17
C CYS A 230 0.54 -0.36 4.76
N SER A 231 1.00 0.48 5.67
CA SER A 231 2.18 0.26 6.49
C SER A 231 1.78 0.30 7.95
N ASP A 232 2.07 -0.76 8.68
CA ASP A 232 1.77 -0.84 10.11
C ASP A 232 2.88 -0.14 10.90
N ILE A 233 2.49 0.75 11.81
CA ILE A 233 3.39 1.61 12.60
C ILE A 233 2.95 1.68 14.07
N GLN A 234 3.89 2.01 14.95
CA GLN A 234 3.61 2.28 16.35
C GLN A 234 4.65 3.28 16.87
N MET A 235 4.21 4.30 17.61
CA MET A 235 5.11 5.17 18.34
C MET A 235 5.32 4.64 19.75
N ILE A 236 6.58 4.58 20.18
CA ILE A 236 7.00 4.13 21.51
C ILE A 236 7.83 5.22 22.18
N VAL A 237 7.76 5.31 23.51
CA VAL A 237 8.60 6.21 24.32
C VAL A 237 9.84 5.43 24.77
#